data_AF-A0A7T4N5E0-F1
#
_entry.id   AF-A0A7T4N5E0-F1
#
_cell.length_a   1.000
_cell.length_b   1.000
_cell.length_c   1.000
_cell.angle_alpha   90.00
_cell.angle_beta   90.00
_cell.angle_gamma   90.00
#
_symmetry.space_group_name_H-M   'P 1'
#
loop_
_entity.id
_entity.type
_entity.pdbx_description
1 polymer ?
#
loop_
_entity_poly.entity_id
_entity_poly.type
_entity_poly.pdbx_seq_one_letter_code
_entity_poly.pdbx_strand_id
1 'polypeptide(L)' 'MSLDNHIDLEIALRKFYELGLEDGDLGYAYWHEVAQLLKQAAGMQSRIRELSKELEQCRARLSKTD' A
#
# COMPACT_ATOMS: atom_id res chain seq x y z
N MET A 1 10.97 11.18 15.98
CA MET A 1 9.59 10.67 16.17
C MET A 1 9.02 10.38 14.80
N SER A 2 9.29 9.18 14.25
CA SER A 2 8.47 8.69 13.14
C SER A 2 7.16 8.26 13.76
N LEU A 3 6.10 9.02 13.55
CA LEU A 3 4.77 8.44 13.64
C LEU A 3 4.78 7.31 12.62
N ASP A 4 4.75 6.07 13.08
CA ASP A 4 4.38 4.92 12.26
C ASP A 4 2.93 5.16 11.81
N ASN A 5 2.76 6.04 10.83
CA ASN A 5 1.53 6.32 10.13
C ASN A 5 1.28 5.16 9.16
N HIS A 6 1.23 3.94 9.69
CA HIS A 6 0.81 2.79 8.94
C HIS A 6 -0.68 2.96 8.65
N ILE A 7 -0.99 3.22 7.38
CA ILE A 7 -2.37 3.27 6.93
C ILE A 7 -2.89 1.83 6.97
N ASP A 8 -3.80 1.57 7.91
CA ASP A 8 -4.59 0.35 7.89
C ASP A 8 -5.48 0.40 6.64
N LEU A 9 -5.13 -0.46 5.67
CA LEU A 9 -5.80 -0.50 4.37
C LEU A 9 -7.26 -0.92 4.51
N GLU A 10 -7.59 -1.79 5.46
CA GLU A 10 -8.97 -2.23 5.66
C GLU A 10 -9.85 -1.09 6.17
N ILE A 11 -9.34 -0.35 7.17
CA ILE A 11 -10.04 0.82 7.72
C ILE A 11 -10.20 1.90 6.65
N ALA A 12 -9.14 2.19 5.87
CA ALA A 12 -9.19 3.21 4.82
C ALA A 12 -10.19 2.86 3.71
N LEU A 13 -10.19 1.62 3.23
CA LEU A 13 -11.10 1.17 2.18
C LEU A 13 -12.56 1.19 2.64
N ARG A 14 -12.81 0.78 3.89
CA ARG A 14 -14.14 0.86 4.49
C ARG A 14 -14.62 2.31 4.57
N LYS A 15 -13.74 3.25 4.96
CA LYS A 15 -14.08 4.67 5.05
C LYS A 15 -14.40 5.28 3.68
N PHE A 16 -13.66 4.94 2.64
CA PHE A 16 -13.97 5.39 1.27
C PHE A 16 -15.31 4.85 0.79
N TYR A 17 -15.65 3.60 1.13
CA TYR A 17 -16.97 3.04 0.81
C TYR A 17 -18.09 3.81 1.54
N GLU A 18 -17.93 4.09 2.83
CA GLU A 18 -18.89 4.89 3.62
C GLU A 18 -19.09 6.29 3.00
N LEU A 19 -18.01 6.99 2.66
CA LEU A 19 -18.07 8.31 2.00
C LEU A 19 -18.72 8.26 0.61
N GLY A 20 -18.46 7.19 -0.14
CA GLY A 20 -19.08 6.97 -1.45
C GLY A 20 -20.60 6.82 -1.39
N LEU A 21 -21.13 6.26 -0.30
CA LEU A 21 -22.57 6.14 -0.09
C LEU A 21 -23.22 7.48 0.29
N GLU A 22 -22.51 8.35 1.00
CA GLU A 22 -23.02 9.66 1.44
C GLU A 22 -23.19 10.64 0.27
N ASP A 23 -22.28 10.60 -0.71
CA ASP A 23 -22.22 11.53 -1.83
C ASP A 23 -22.99 11.06 -3.10
N GLY A 24 -23.67 9.91 -3.03
CA GLY A 24 -24.38 9.31 -4.16
C GLY A 24 -23.45 8.78 -5.26
N ASP A 25 -23.99 8.48 -6.45
CA ASP A 25 -23.26 7.77 -7.52
C ASP A 25 -21.93 8.44 -7.94
N LEU A 26 -21.88 9.78 -7.91
CA LEU A 26 -20.66 10.53 -8.26
C LEU A 26 -19.57 10.38 -7.19
N GLY A 27 -19.95 10.44 -5.92
CA GLY A 27 -19.02 10.22 -4.81
C GLY A 27 -18.57 8.78 -4.72
N TYR A 28 -19.46 7.82 -4.98
CA TYR A 28 -19.10 6.40 -5.04
C TYR A 28 -18.00 6.15 -6.07
N ALA A 29 -18.15 6.66 -7.30
CA ALA A 29 -17.13 6.52 -8.34
C ALA A 29 -15.79 7.14 -7.93
N TYR A 30 -15.82 8.36 -7.36
CA TYR A 30 -14.61 9.04 -6.91
C TYR A 30 -13.88 8.27 -5.79
N TRP A 31 -14.59 7.92 -4.72
CA TRP A 31 -14.00 7.21 -3.58
C TRP A 31 -13.57 5.79 -3.93
N HIS A 32 -14.24 5.15 -4.89
CA HIS A 32 -13.81 3.88 -5.46
C HIS A 32 -12.45 4.02 -6.19
N GLU A 33 -12.26 5.03 -7.03
CA GLU A 33 -10.97 5.26 -7.70
C GLU A 33 -9.85 5.55 -6.70
N VAL A 34 -10.11 6.36 -5.68
CA VAL A 34 -9.16 6.63 -4.59
C VAL A 34 -8.79 5.33 -3.84
N ALA A 35 -9.76 4.46 -3.59
CA ALA A 35 -9.54 3.15 -2.98
C ALA A 35 -8.64 2.25 -3.84
N GLN A 36 -8.80 2.26 -5.17
CA GLN A 36 -7.94 1.49 -6.08
C GLN A 36 -6.49 2.01 -6.09
N LEU A 37 -6.31 3.33 -6.11
CA LEU A 37 -4.98 3.95 -6.02
C LEU A 37 -4.26 3.53 -4.74
N LEU A 38 -4.96 3.54 -3.59
CA LEU A 38 -4.37 3.14 -2.32
C LEU A 38 -3.98 1.65 -2.31
N LYS A 39 -4.83 0.77 -2.87
CA LYS A 39 -4.51 -0.67 -3.03
C LYS A 39 -3.26 -0.88 -3.88
N GLN A 40 -3.14 -0.17 -5.01
CA GLN A 40 -1.98 -0.26 -5.88
C GLN A 40 -0.71 0.23 -5.17
N ALA A 41 -0.78 1.34 -4.44
CA ALA A 41 0.34 1.85 -3.65
C ALA A 41 0.79 0.85 -2.58
N ALA A 42 -0.15 0.24 -1.84
CA ALA A 42 0.15 -0.79 -0.85
C ALA A 42 0.81 -2.03 -1.49
N GLY A 43 0.32 -2.46 -2.65
CA GLY A 43 0.93 -3.54 -3.44
C GLY A 43 2.35 -3.21 -3.88
N MET A 44 2.58 -2.01 -4.42
CA MET A 44 3.90 -1.52 -4.82
C MET A 44 4.88 -1.50 -3.64
N GLN A 45 4.43 -1.01 -2.48
CA GLN A 45 5.26 -0.97 -1.28
C GLN A 45 5.64 -2.38 -0.81
N SER A 46 4.71 -3.34 -0.90
CA SER A 46 5.00 -4.75 -0.61
C SER A 46 6.06 -5.32 -1.56
N ARG A 47 5.92 -5.05 -2.87
CA ARG A 47 6.87 -5.51 -3.88
C ARG A 47 8.26 -4.89 -3.68
N ILE A 48 8.34 -3.62 -3.32
CA ILE A 48 9.61 -2.96 -2.98
C ILE A 48 10.27 -3.64 -1.78
N ARG A 49 9.52 -3.95 -0.71
CA ARG A 49 10.05 -4.65 0.46
C ARG A 49 10.58 -6.03 0.11
N GLU A 50 9.85 -6.78 -0.72
CA GLU A 50 10.28 -8.09 -1.21
C GLU A 50 11.59 -8.00 -2.02
N LEU A 51 11.63 -7.13 -3.04
CA LEU A 51 12.82 -6.92 -3.87
C LEU A 51 14.02 -6.43 -3.04
N SER A 52 13.79 -5.56 -2.05
CA SER A 52 14.85 -5.09 -1.14
C SER A 52 15.43 -6.24 -0.33
N LYS A 53 14.57 -7.17 0.15
CA LYS A 53 14.99 -8.35 0.89
C LYS A 53 15.79 -9.33 0.02
N GLU A 54 15.33 -9.56 -1.22
CA GLU A 54 16.06 -10.39 -2.19
C GLU A 54 17.45 -9.83 -2.50
N LEU A 55 17.53 -8.52 -2.73
CA LEU A 55 18.77 -7.82 -3.02
C LEU A 55 19.75 -7.87 -1.84
N GLU A 56 19.26 -7.74 -0.60
CA GLU A 56 20.08 -7.92 0.60
C GLU A 56 20.63 -9.35 0.71
N GLN A 57 19.80 -10.36 0.43
CA GLN A 57 20.24 -11.75 0.43
C GLN A 57 21.30 -12.03 -0.65
N CYS A 58 21.16 -11.45 -1.84
CA CYS A 58 22.15 -11.57 -2.91
C CYS A 58 23.48 -10.94 -2.50
N ARG A 59 23.46 -9.74 -1.92
CA ARG A 59 24.67 -9.07 -1.39
C ARG A 59 25.35 -9.90 -0.31
N ALA A 60 24.59 -10.45 0.63
CA ALA A 60 25.14 -11.30 1.69
C ALA A 60 25.73 -12.63 1.20
N ARG A 61 25.28 -13.14 0.04
CA ARG A 61 25.90 -14.32 -0.60
C ARG A 61 27.21 -13.97 -1.29
N LEU A 62 27.25 -12.83 -1.99
CA LEU A 62 28.47 -12.34 -2.62
C LEU A 62 29.57 -12.09 -1.59
N SER A 63 29.25 -11.43 -0.47
CA SER A 63 30.22 -11.14 0.59
C SER A 63 30.72 -12.36 1.38
N LYS A 64 30.14 -13.55 1.16
CA LYS A 64 30.60 -14.82 1.77
C LYS A 64 31.50 -15.63 0.83
N THR A 65 31.60 -15.20 -0.43
CA THR A 65 32.36 -15.88 -1.47
C THR A 65 33.73 -15.20 -1.71
N ASP A 66 33.91 -13.98 -1.20
CA ASP A 66 35.22 -13.34 -0.97
C ASP A 66 35.80 -13.75 0.40
#